data_AF-A0A8S9WBI0-F1
#
_entry.id   AF-A0A8S9WBI0-F1
#
_cell.length_a   1.000
_cell.length_b   1.000
_cell.length_c   1.000
_cell.angle_alpha   90.00
_cell.angle_beta   90.00
_cell.angle_gamma   90.00
#
_symmetry.space_group_name_H-M   'P 1'
#
loop_
_entity.id
_entity.type
_entity.pdbx_description
1 polymer ?
#
loop_
_entity_poly.entity_id
_entity_poly.type
_entity_poly.pdbx_seq_one_letter_code
_entity_poly.pdbx_strand_id
1 'polypeptide(L)'
;MIKMKKAMIISVGGTPEPIIKSITTYRPDIVHFMPSQSSITQIGEITAKTGISPVQIKTKILDDHQSLVSAFKTASEIIKELKADYEIWIDYTGGTKSMSAGLVAAGLNEGCKFVYVGAVDEDGFGKKLRIFLAHAKEDKEQVYKLYLKLKEAGFEPWLDEKELLPGQVWRDEIQKAIQNSDFIIACLSKISVAKKGYVQKEYRTALDLYAERPPDDIYLIPVRLDDCKVPNLKVGTATLRDFQWVDLFIEPDGFEKILKSIKLKSSVNL
;
A
#
# COMPACT_ATOMS: atom_id res chain seq x y z
N MET A 1 7.14 -31.88 -23.44
CA MET A 1 8.08 -31.12 -22.60
C MET A 1 7.80 -31.48 -21.15
N ILE A 2 8.75 -32.09 -20.44
CA ILE A 2 8.61 -32.32 -18.99
C ILE A 2 8.68 -30.96 -18.32
N LYS A 3 7.64 -30.58 -17.57
CA LYS A 3 7.63 -29.34 -16.80
C LYS A 3 8.64 -29.48 -15.66
N MET A 4 9.66 -28.62 -15.64
CA MET A 4 10.64 -28.59 -14.56
C MET A 4 9.93 -28.22 -13.25
N LYS A 5 10.25 -28.94 -12.17
CA LYS A 5 9.65 -28.68 -10.85
C LYS A 5 10.17 -27.35 -10.30
N LYS A 6 9.36 -26.68 -9.48
CA LYS A 6 9.70 -25.40 -8.86
C LYS A 6 10.08 -25.59 -7.41
N ALA A 7 11.23 -25.04 -7.02
CA ALA A 7 11.59 -24.89 -5.63
C ALA A 7 11.54 -23.42 -5.24
N MET A 8 11.01 -23.11 -4.06
CA MET A 8 11.02 -21.76 -3.52
C MET A 8 11.83 -21.69 -2.22
N ILE A 9 12.84 -20.82 -2.17
CA ILE A 9 13.65 -20.56 -0.97
C ILE A 9 13.17 -19.25 -0.37
N ILE A 10 12.80 -19.25 0.92
CA ILE A 10 12.13 -18.12 1.56
C ILE A 10 12.82 -17.75 2.87
N SER A 11 13.28 -16.50 3.01
CA SER A 11 13.72 -15.96 4.31
C SER A 11 12.52 -15.63 5.21
N VAL A 12 12.55 -16.02 6.49
CA VAL A 12 11.46 -15.79 7.47
C VAL A 12 11.97 -15.01 8.68
N GLY A 13 11.27 -13.95 9.10
CA GLY A 13 11.72 -13.01 10.12
C GLY A 13 10.76 -11.83 10.39
N GLY A 14 9.89 -11.49 9.45
CA GLY A 14 8.85 -10.46 9.52
C GLY A 14 7.48 -11.06 9.78
N THR A 15 6.45 -10.59 9.06
CA THR A 15 5.10 -11.12 9.17
C THR A 15 4.84 -12.26 8.17
N PRO A 16 3.94 -13.22 8.47
CA PRO A 16 3.66 -14.38 7.60
C PRO A 16 2.98 -14.05 6.26
N GLU A 17 2.25 -12.94 6.14
CA GLU A 17 1.32 -12.68 5.04
C GLU A 17 1.98 -12.60 3.65
N PRO A 18 3.11 -11.89 3.47
CA PRO A 18 3.80 -11.84 2.18
C PRO A 18 4.24 -13.22 1.70
N ILE A 19 4.74 -14.04 2.63
CA ILE A 19 5.18 -15.41 2.37
C ILE A 19 3.99 -16.28 1.94
N ILE A 20 2.86 -16.17 2.65
CA ILE A 20 1.63 -16.91 2.30
C ILE A 20 1.18 -16.54 0.88
N LYS A 21 1.19 -15.25 0.54
CA LYS A 21 0.86 -14.77 -0.81
C LYS A 21 1.80 -15.34 -1.87
N SER A 22 3.11 -15.36 -1.62
CA SER A 22 4.07 -15.97 -2.55
C SER A 22 3.80 -17.45 -2.79
N ILE A 23 3.66 -18.24 -1.73
CA ILE A 23 3.45 -19.69 -1.86
C ILE A 23 2.14 -19.99 -2.60
N THR A 24 1.05 -19.30 -2.23
CA THR A 24 -0.27 -19.51 -2.87
C THR A 24 -0.30 -19.09 -4.34
N THR A 25 0.40 -18.00 -4.69
CA THR A 25 0.48 -17.47 -6.06
C THR A 25 1.31 -18.36 -6.97
N TYR A 26 2.53 -18.71 -6.53
CA TYR A 26 3.49 -19.38 -7.39
C TYR A 26 3.40 -20.91 -7.36
N ARG A 27 2.72 -21.46 -6.35
CA ARG A 27 2.47 -22.89 -6.12
C ARG A 27 3.72 -23.74 -6.36
N PRO A 28 4.78 -23.53 -5.56
CA PRO A 28 6.02 -24.31 -5.69
C PRO A 28 5.79 -25.79 -5.34
N ASP A 29 6.58 -26.67 -5.94
CA ASP A 29 6.56 -28.11 -5.65
C ASP A 29 7.24 -28.43 -4.31
N ILE A 30 8.22 -27.60 -3.91
CA ILE A 30 8.91 -27.66 -2.62
C ILE A 30 9.21 -26.24 -2.12
N VAL A 31 9.11 -26.02 -0.80
CA VAL A 31 9.51 -24.78 -0.13
C VAL A 31 10.64 -25.07 0.86
N HIS A 32 11.68 -24.25 0.82
CA HIS A 32 12.77 -24.28 1.78
C HIS A 32 12.77 -22.97 2.60
N PHE A 33 12.33 -23.04 3.85
CA PHE A 33 12.34 -21.90 4.76
C PHE A 33 13.72 -21.69 5.39
N MET A 34 14.12 -20.43 5.46
CA MET A 34 15.29 -19.95 6.18
C MET A 34 14.86 -19.02 7.32
N PRO A 35 14.33 -19.55 8.44
CA PRO A 35 13.94 -18.74 9.58
C PRO A 35 15.13 -18.41 10.48
N SER A 36 14.98 -17.35 11.29
CA SER A 36 15.73 -17.19 12.54
C SER A 36 15.17 -18.12 13.64
N GLN A 37 15.91 -18.25 14.75
CA GLN A 37 15.43 -19.01 15.92
C GLN A 37 14.09 -18.49 16.46
N SER A 38 13.82 -17.17 16.36
CA SER A 38 12.59 -16.55 16.85
C SER A 38 11.42 -16.68 15.87
N SER A 39 11.67 -16.86 14.58
CA SER A 39 10.64 -16.85 13.53
C SER A 39 10.24 -18.25 13.05
N ILE A 40 10.93 -19.31 13.52
CA ILE A 40 10.57 -20.69 13.18
C ILE A 40 9.13 -21.04 13.55
N THR A 41 8.59 -20.44 14.61
CA THR A 41 7.20 -20.63 15.07
C THR A 41 6.17 -20.17 14.03
N GLN A 42 6.53 -19.22 13.15
CA GLN A 42 5.64 -18.72 12.10
C GLN A 42 5.38 -19.73 11.00
N ILE A 43 6.27 -20.71 10.80
CA ILE A 43 6.15 -21.71 9.71
C ILE A 43 4.86 -22.52 9.85
N GLY A 44 4.42 -22.81 11.08
CA GLY A 44 3.16 -23.52 11.32
C GLY A 44 1.96 -22.77 10.77
N GLU A 45 1.87 -21.46 11.04
CA GLU A 45 0.81 -20.59 10.53
C GLU A 45 0.86 -20.48 8.99
N ILE A 46 2.05 -20.26 8.43
CA ILE A 46 2.25 -20.17 6.97
C ILE A 46 1.78 -21.46 6.29
N THR A 47 2.15 -22.61 6.84
CA THR A 47 1.79 -23.93 6.29
C THR A 47 0.28 -24.14 6.35
N ALA A 48 -0.35 -23.82 7.47
CA ALA A 48 -1.80 -23.95 7.64
C ALA A 48 -2.59 -23.09 6.65
N LYS A 49 -2.13 -21.85 6.37
CA LYS A 49 -2.81 -20.91 5.47
C LYS A 49 -2.52 -21.16 3.98
N THR A 50 -1.43 -21.83 3.64
CA THR A 50 -1.05 -22.10 2.22
C THR A 50 -1.49 -23.46 1.71
N GLY A 51 -1.72 -24.43 2.60
CA GLY A 51 -2.11 -25.80 2.24
C GLY A 51 -0.98 -26.63 1.63
N ILE A 52 0.28 -26.17 1.69
CA ILE A 52 1.44 -26.95 1.25
C ILE A 52 1.68 -28.12 2.20
N SER A 53 1.93 -29.31 1.64
CA SER A 53 2.06 -30.53 2.44
C SER A 53 3.37 -30.54 3.24
N PRO A 54 3.40 -31.08 4.48
CA PRO A 54 4.63 -31.16 5.27
C PRO A 54 5.82 -31.83 4.57
N VAL A 55 5.57 -32.80 3.67
CA VAL A 55 6.62 -33.47 2.90
C VAL A 55 7.26 -32.59 1.82
N GLN A 56 6.62 -31.48 1.48
CA GLN A 56 7.10 -30.48 0.51
C GLN A 56 7.82 -29.33 1.22
N ILE A 57 8.02 -29.41 2.53
CA ILE A 57 8.64 -28.35 3.33
C ILE A 57 9.99 -28.84 3.84
N LYS A 58 11.01 -28.01 3.65
CA LYS A 58 12.30 -28.11 4.33
C LYS A 58 12.57 -26.81 5.07
N THR A 59 13.32 -26.90 6.17
CA THR A 59 13.67 -25.73 6.98
C THR A 59 15.13 -25.82 7.37
N LYS A 60 15.85 -24.71 7.22
CA LYS A 60 17.22 -24.55 7.72
C LYS A 60 17.33 -23.25 8.49
N ILE A 61 17.40 -23.37 9.82
CA ILE A 61 17.51 -22.21 10.71
C ILE A 61 18.84 -21.51 10.47
N LEU A 62 18.82 -20.18 10.44
CA LEU A 62 20.03 -19.37 10.37
C LEU A 62 20.67 -19.23 11.74
N ASP A 63 21.95 -19.62 11.83
CA ASP A 63 22.75 -19.51 13.06
C ASP A 63 22.85 -18.04 13.54
N ASP A 64 23.08 -17.11 12.60
CA ASP A 64 23.09 -15.67 12.86
C ASP A 64 22.28 -14.92 11.79
N HIS A 65 21.04 -14.59 12.14
CA HIS A 65 20.09 -13.86 11.30
C HIS A 65 20.45 -12.37 11.05
N GLN A 66 21.44 -11.82 11.77
CA GLN A 66 21.95 -10.47 11.50
C GLN A 66 23.19 -10.50 10.59
N SER A 67 23.82 -11.67 10.44
CA SER A 67 24.96 -11.87 9.56
C SER A 67 24.53 -12.15 8.12
N LEU A 68 24.87 -11.21 7.23
CA LEU A 68 24.74 -11.39 5.79
C LEU A 68 25.50 -12.63 5.31
N VAL A 69 26.68 -12.90 5.86
CA VAL A 69 27.54 -14.02 5.47
C VAL A 69 26.90 -15.37 5.87
N SER A 70 26.27 -15.44 7.04
CA SER A 70 25.54 -16.65 7.47
C SER A 70 24.37 -16.94 6.53
N ALA A 71 23.56 -15.91 6.23
CA ALA A 71 22.44 -16.04 5.29
C ALA A 71 22.90 -16.46 3.88
N PHE A 72 23.97 -15.84 3.36
CA PHE A 72 24.54 -16.18 2.06
C PHE A 72 25.02 -17.63 1.98
N LYS A 73 25.76 -18.11 2.99
CA LYS A 73 26.29 -19.49 3.02
C LYS A 73 25.15 -20.50 3.04
N THR A 74 24.18 -20.31 3.94
CA THR A 74 23.02 -21.19 4.06
C THR A 74 22.22 -21.23 2.76
N ALA A 75 21.95 -20.07 2.15
CA ALA A 75 21.24 -19.99 0.87
C ALA A 75 22.02 -20.69 -0.26
N SER A 76 23.33 -20.49 -0.34
CA SER A 76 24.19 -21.10 -1.37
C SER A 76 24.20 -22.63 -1.27
N GLU A 77 24.19 -23.18 -0.05
CA GLU A 77 24.09 -24.62 0.18
C GLU A 77 22.74 -25.17 -0.30
N ILE A 78 21.63 -24.50 0.04
CA ILE A 78 20.28 -24.90 -0.40
C ILE A 78 20.16 -24.82 -1.92
N ILE A 79 20.68 -23.76 -2.55
CA ILE A 79 20.66 -23.61 -4.01
C ILE A 79 21.43 -24.75 -4.67
N LYS A 80 22.62 -25.09 -4.15
CA LYS A 80 23.43 -26.20 -4.65
C LYS A 80 22.70 -27.55 -4.57
N GLU A 81 21.95 -27.79 -3.50
CA GLU A 81 21.15 -29.00 -3.32
C GLU A 81 19.99 -29.10 -4.32
N LEU A 82 19.38 -27.97 -4.69
CA LEU A 82 18.13 -27.95 -5.47
C LEU A 82 18.34 -27.76 -6.97
N LYS A 83 19.43 -27.11 -7.39
CA LYS A 83 19.58 -26.61 -8.77
C LYS A 83 19.67 -27.66 -9.86
N ALA A 84 19.94 -28.93 -9.49
CA ALA A 84 19.96 -30.03 -10.44
C ALA A 84 18.55 -30.45 -10.90
N ASP A 85 17.55 -30.32 -10.01
CA ASP A 85 16.22 -30.91 -10.20
C ASP A 85 15.10 -29.87 -10.30
N TYR A 86 15.38 -28.61 -9.92
CA TYR A 86 14.37 -27.58 -9.76
C TYR A 86 14.74 -26.25 -10.43
N GLU A 87 13.74 -25.57 -10.97
CA GLU A 87 13.78 -24.13 -11.20
C GLU A 87 13.64 -23.42 -9.86
N ILE A 88 14.66 -22.69 -9.43
CA ILE A 88 14.72 -22.07 -8.11
C ILE A 88 14.16 -20.65 -8.16
N TRP A 89 13.22 -20.39 -7.25
CA TRP A 89 12.62 -19.09 -6.99
C TRP A 89 13.06 -18.63 -5.60
N ILE A 90 13.63 -17.45 -5.50
CA ILE A 90 14.08 -16.83 -4.26
C ILE A 90 13.08 -15.78 -3.83
N ASP A 91 12.50 -16.00 -2.67
CA ASP A 91 11.63 -15.04 -2.00
C ASP A 91 12.38 -14.41 -0.82
N TYR A 92 12.60 -13.10 -0.91
CA TYR A 92 13.34 -12.32 0.08
C TYR A 92 12.44 -11.34 0.84
N THR A 93 11.14 -11.65 0.94
CA THR A 93 10.10 -10.76 1.48
C THR A 93 10.03 -10.76 2.98
N GLY A 94 10.14 -11.94 3.56
CA GLY A 94 9.84 -12.17 4.95
C GLY A 94 11.04 -12.08 5.87
N GLY A 95 12.26 -11.85 5.37
CA GLY A 95 13.48 -11.84 6.18
C GLY A 95 13.83 -10.47 6.78
N THR A 96 14.77 -10.44 7.72
CA THR A 96 15.46 -9.19 8.06
C THR A 96 16.29 -8.70 6.87
N LYS A 97 16.74 -7.44 6.91
CA LYS A 97 17.59 -6.86 5.85
C LYS A 97 18.80 -7.75 5.50
N SER A 98 19.49 -8.27 6.52
CA SER A 98 20.66 -9.14 6.35
C SER A 98 20.30 -10.49 5.73
N MET A 99 19.18 -11.11 6.15
CA MET A 99 18.71 -12.39 5.63
C MET A 99 18.33 -12.26 4.15
N SER A 100 17.53 -11.26 3.83
CA SER A 100 17.11 -10.97 2.46
C SER A 100 18.31 -10.66 1.56
N ALA A 101 19.25 -9.83 2.02
CA ALA A 101 20.46 -9.51 1.27
C ALA A 101 21.34 -10.73 1.00
N GLY A 102 21.59 -11.58 2.02
CA GLY A 102 22.39 -12.79 1.85
C GLY A 102 21.74 -13.81 0.92
N LEU A 103 20.42 -14.00 1.05
CA LEU A 103 19.64 -14.87 0.18
C LEU A 103 19.64 -14.40 -1.28
N VAL A 104 19.41 -13.11 -1.53
CA VAL A 104 19.47 -12.54 -2.89
C VAL A 104 20.88 -12.68 -3.48
N ALA A 105 21.91 -12.32 -2.71
CA ALA A 105 23.29 -12.41 -3.15
C ALA A 105 23.68 -13.84 -3.58
N ALA A 106 23.20 -14.86 -2.88
CA ALA A 106 23.43 -16.26 -3.23
C ALA A 106 22.76 -16.66 -4.56
N GLY A 107 21.63 -16.03 -4.91
CA GLY A 107 20.88 -16.35 -6.12
C GLY A 107 21.34 -15.69 -7.42
N LEU A 108 21.97 -14.51 -7.35
CA LEU A 108 22.14 -13.62 -8.51
C LEU A 108 22.91 -14.27 -9.66
N ASN A 109 23.88 -15.13 -9.37
CA ASN A 109 24.72 -15.80 -10.37
C ASN A 109 24.36 -17.28 -10.58
N GLU A 110 23.27 -17.76 -10.00
CA GLU A 110 22.86 -19.18 -10.05
C GLU A 110 21.63 -19.40 -10.96
N GLY A 111 21.21 -18.39 -11.73
CA GLY A 111 20.05 -18.48 -12.62
C GLY A 111 18.71 -18.55 -11.88
N CYS A 112 18.67 -18.15 -10.61
CA CYS A 112 17.45 -18.12 -9.82
C CYS A 112 16.49 -17.02 -10.29
N LYS A 113 15.20 -17.27 -10.13
CA LYS A 113 14.15 -16.24 -10.26
C LYS A 113 13.94 -15.56 -8.91
N PHE A 114 13.52 -14.30 -8.93
CA PHE A 114 13.38 -13.49 -7.72
C PHE A 114 11.93 -13.05 -7.51
N VAL A 115 11.46 -13.18 -6.28
CA VAL A 115 10.12 -12.81 -5.83
C VAL A 115 10.24 -11.81 -4.69
N TYR A 116 9.50 -10.72 -4.84
CA TYR A 116 9.26 -9.76 -3.78
C TYR A 116 7.78 -9.44 -3.71
N VAL A 117 7.21 -9.73 -2.56
CA VAL A 117 5.90 -9.34 -2.05
C VAL A 117 6.18 -8.37 -0.90
N GLY A 118 5.90 -7.09 -1.14
CA GLY A 118 5.94 -6.09 -0.07
C GLY A 118 4.91 -6.41 1.01
N ALA A 119 5.19 -6.02 2.25
CA ALA A 119 4.12 -5.87 3.23
C ALA A 119 3.17 -4.79 2.69
N VAL A 120 1.90 -5.18 2.50
CA VAL A 120 0.75 -4.47 1.93
C VAL A 120 0.72 -4.16 0.42
N ASP A 121 -0.15 -4.94 -0.24
CA ASP A 121 -1.01 -4.75 -1.42
C ASP A 121 -0.42 -4.52 -2.83
N GLU A 122 -0.73 -5.53 -3.66
CA GLU A 122 -0.66 -5.78 -5.11
C GLU A 122 0.33 -5.08 -6.06
N ASP A 123 0.94 -3.93 -5.73
CA ASP A 123 1.75 -3.15 -6.68
C ASP A 123 3.16 -2.76 -6.19
N GLY A 124 3.65 -3.35 -5.11
CA GLY A 124 5.07 -3.26 -4.73
C GLY A 124 5.55 -1.93 -4.14
N PHE A 125 4.63 -1.01 -3.82
CA PHE A 125 4.90 0.18 -3.01
C PHE A 125 4.09 0.05 -1.72
N GLY A 126 4.69 0.32 -0.55
CA GLY A 126 4.01 0.16 0.76
C GLY A 126 2.65 0.86 0.84
N LYS A 127 1.81 0.49 1.84
CA LYS A 127 0.40 0.92 2.00
C LYS A 127 0.10 2.21 1.22
N LYS A 128 -0.57 2.07 0.07
CA LYS A 128 -0.96 3.24 -0.73
C LYS A 128 -1.84 4.13 0.15
N LEU A 129 -1.52 5.41 0.18
CA LEU A 129 -2.30 6.37 0.96
C LEU A 129 -3.66 6.53 0.29
N ARG A 130 -4.72 6.33 1.08
CA ARG A 130 -6.09 6.47 0.63
C ARG A 130 -6.48 7.94 0.61
N ILE A 131 -6.99 8.41 -0.52
CA ILE A 131 -7.31 9.82 -0.72
C ILE A 131 -8.77 9.95 -1.13
N PHE A 132 -9.63 10.46 -0.24
CA PHE A 132 -11.02 10.72 -0.57
C PHE A 132 -11.16 12.00 -1.40
N LEU A 133 -11.84 11.94 -2.54
CA LEU A 133 -12.12 13.09 -3.39
C LEU A 133 -13.53 13.64 -3.15
N ALA A 134 -13.66 14.60 -2.23
CA ALA A 134 -14.93 15.26 -1.93
C ALA A 134 -15.27 16.29 -3.01
N HIS A 135 -16.35 16.09 -3.75
CA HIS A 135 -16.67 16.92 -4.92
C HIS A 135 -18.18 17.01 -5.19
N ALA A 136 -18.61 18.00 -5.98
CA ALA A 136 -19.97 18.00 -6.49
C ALA A 136 -20.09 17.07 -7.69
N LYS A 137 -21.26 16.43 -7.84
CA LYS A 137 -21.59 15.54 -8.96
C LYS A 137 -21.32 16.19 -10.33
N GLU A 138 -21.41 17.51 -10.43
CA GLU A 138 -21.19 18.27 -11.65
C GLU A 138 -19.70 18.48 -11.99
N ASP A 139 -18.80 18.33 -11.00
CA ASP A 139 -17.36 18.53 -11.16
C ASP A 139 -16.61 17.28 -11.64
N LYS A 140 -17.34 16.19 -11.91
CA LYS A 140 -16.81 14.85 -12.18
C LYS A 140 -15.70 14.80 -13.20
N GLU A 141 -15.86 15.48 -14.34
CA GLU A 141 -14.83 15.44 -15.39
C GLU A 141 -13.49 15.99 -14.92
N GLN A 142 -13.51 17.06 -14.12
CA GLN A 142 -12.30 17.69 -13.59
C GLN A 142 -11.69 16.85 -12.47
N VAL A 143 -12.53 16.33 -11.58
CA VAL A 143 -12.12 15.47 -10.46
C VAL A 143 -11.58 14.13 -10.97
N TYR A 144 -12.13 13.59 -12.06
CA TYR A 144 -11.65 12.36 -12.66
C TYR A 144 -10.23 12.50 -13.24
N LYS A 145 -9.89 13.67 -13.80
CA LYS A 145 -8.49 13.96 -14.20
C LYS A 145 -7.55 13.96 -13.00
N LEU A 146 -7.98 14.53 -11.87
CA LEU A 146 -7.21 14.50 -10.62
C LEU A 146 -7.07 13.06 -10.08
N TYR A 147 -8.15 12.27 -10.10
CA TYR A 147 -8.16 10.86 -9.73
C TYR A 147 -7.10 10.07 -10.51
N LEU A 148 -7.06 10.21 -11.84
CA LEU A 148 -6.09 9.52 -12.67
C LEU A 148 -4.64 9.93 -12.33
N LYS A 149 -4.38 11.23 -12.20
CA LYS A 149 -3.05 11.73 -11.82
C LYS A 149 -2.59 11.21 -10.45
N LEU A 150 -3.49 11.14 -9.46
CA LEU A 150 -3.18 10.58 -8.14
C LEU A 150 -2.90 9.08 -8.20
N LYS A 151 -3.66 8.34 -9.02
CA LYS A 151 -3.45 6.91 -9.24
C LYS A 151 -2.11 6.63 -9.92
N GLU A 152 -1.76 7.40 -10.95
CA GLU A 152 -0.46 7.37 -11.63
C GLU A 152 0.70 7.70 -10.68
N ALA A 153 0.47 8.61 -9.71
CA ALA A 153 1.44 8.95 -8.68
C ALA A 153 1.58 7.89 -7.56
N GLY A 154 0.86 6.77 -7.65
CA GLY A 154 0.99 5.63 -6.73
C GLY A 154 0.07 5.67 -5.51
N PHE A 155 -0.92 6.57 -5.46
CA PHE A 155 -1.89 6.63 -4.37
C PHE A 155 -3.14 5.79 -4.64
N GLU A 156 -4.01 5.67 -3.64
CA GLU A 156 -5.31 5.02 -3.73
C GLU A 156 -6.43 6.06 -3.63
N PRO A 157 -6.70 6.83 -4.69
CA PRO A 157 -7.80 7.79 -4.67
C PRO A 157 -9.14 7.05 -4.64
N TRP A 158 -10.07 7.54 -3.82
CA TRP A 158 -11.43 7.04 -3.71
C TRP A 158 -12.40 8.03 -4.37
N LEU A 159 -13.18 7.55 -5.34
CA LEU A 159 -14.19 8.30 -6.06
C LEU A 159 -15.49 7.48 -6.11
N ASP A 160 -16.60 8.08 -5.67
CA ASP A 160 -17.89 7.41 -5.53
C ASP A 160 -18.33 6.64 -6.77
N GLU A 161 -18.18 7.21 -7.97
CA GLU A 161 -18.52 6.57 -9.24
C GLU A 161 -17.70 5.33 -9.60
N LYS A 162 -16.52 5.18 -9.01
CA LYS A 162 -15.60 4.07 -9.28
C LYS A 162 -15.68 2.99 -8.22
N GLU A 163 -15.89 3.41 -6.97
CA GLU A 163 -15.75 2.54 -5.81
C GLU A 163 -17.10 2.05 -5.25
N LEU A 164 -18.22 2.74 -5.54
CA LEU A 164 -19.54 2.27 -5.11
C LEU A 164 -20.05 1.16 -6.04
N LEU A 165 -20.33 0.01 -5.45
CA LEU A 165 -20.94 -1.14 -6.11
C LEU A 165 -22.48 -1.08 -6.09
N PRO A 166 -23.17 -1.57 -7.14
CA PRO A 166 -24.62 -1.72 -7.12
C PRO A 166 -25.09 -2.53 -5.90
N GLY A 167 -26.09 -2.01 -5.18
CA GLY A 167 -26.66 -2.64 -3.99
C GLY A 167 -26.07 -2.15 -2.66
N GLN A 168 -24.99 -1.36 -2.68
CA GLN A 168 -24.48 -0.73 -1.47
C GLN A 168 -25.34 0.47 -1.03
N VAL A 169 -25.44 0.66 0.29
CA VAL A 169 -26.00 1.88 0.87
C VAL A 169 -24.95 2.98 0.74
N TRP A 170 -25.09 3.77 -0.33
CA TRP A 170 -24.11 4.81 -0.70
C TRP A 170 -23.68 5.73 0.44
N ARG A 171 -24.59 6.08 1.36
CA ARG A 171 -24.28 6.96 2.50
C ARG A 171 -23.27 6.34 3.46
N ASP A 172 -23.42 5.05 3.73
CA ASP A 172 -22.60 4.33 4.70
C ASP A 172 -21.21 4.10 4.12
N GLU A 173 -21.12 3.75 2.84
CA GLU A 173 -19.84 3.56 2.15
C GLU A 173 -19.06 4.87 2.00
N ILE A 174 -19.72 5.99 1.69
CA ILE A 174 -19.05 7.30 1.69
C ILE A 174 -18.52 7.65 3.08
N GLN A 175 -19.31 7.45 4.14
CA GLN A 175 -18.85 7.72 5.50
C GLN A 175 -17.66 6.84 5.88
N LYS A 176 -17.70 5.54 5.56
CA LYS A 176 -16.58 4.63 5.74
C LYS A 176 -15.36 5.07 4.94
N ALA A 177 -15.52 5.49 3.69
CA ALA A 177 -14.42 5.91 2.84
C ALA A 177 -13.73 7.17 3.40
N ILE A 178 -14.50 8.16 3.86
CA ILE A 178 -13.96 9.36 4.51
C ILE A 178 -13.18 8.97 5.78
N GLN A 179 -13.78 8.18 6.68
CA GLN A 179 -13.15 7.75 7.94
C GLN A 179 -11.86 6.96 7.73
N ASN A 180 -11.83 6.13 6.69
CA ASN A 180 -10.70 5.27 6.38
C ASN A 180 -9.61 5.96 5.55
N SER A 181 -9.87 7.15 5.00
CA SER A 181 -8.88 7.83 4.17
C SER A 181 -7.74 8.42 4.99
N ASP A 182 -6.54 8.43 4.43
CA ASP A 182 -5.36 9.06 5.02
C ASP A 182 -5.35 10.58 4.73
N PHE A 183 -6.00 10.99 3.64
CA PHE A 183 -6.23 12.38 3.22
C PHE A 183 -7.62 12.57 2.62
N ILE A 184 -8.14 13.78 2.72
CA ILE A 184 -9.34 14.25 2.02
C ILE A 184 -8.94 15.44 1.15
N ILE A 185 -9.25 15.37 -0.14
CA ILE A 185 -9.17 16.52 -1.04
C ILE A 185 -10.56 17.10 -1.22
N ALA A 186 -10.77 18.32 -0.73
CA ALA A 186 -12.02 19.05 -0.91
C ALA A 186 -11.98 19.85 -2.21
N CYS A 187 -12.62 19.32 -3.25
CA CYS A 187 -12.69 19.92 -4.58
C CYS A 187 -13.78 21.00 -4.62
N LEU A 188 -13.38 22.26 -4.67
CA LEU A 188 -14.22 23.46 -4.63
C LEU A 188 -14.42 24.01 -6.05
N SER A 189 -15.68 24.26 -6.42
CA SER A 189 -16.05 24.93 -7.66
C SER A 189 -17.18 25.92 -7.40
N LYS A 190 -17.49 26.81 -8.35
CA LYS A 190 -18.64 27.73 -8.25
C LYS A 190 -19.92 26.95 -7.97
N ILE A 191 -20.04 25.76 -8.54
CA ILE A 191 -21.18 24.86 -8.34
C ILE A 191 -21.16 24.28 -6.93
N SER A 192 -20.02 23.70 -6.51
CA SER A 192 -19.94 23.01 -5.21
C SER A 192 -20.13 23.95 -4.02
N VAL A 193 -19.61 25.19 -4.11
CA VAL A 193 -19.74 26.19 -3.04
C VAL A 193 -21.13 26.81 -2.96
N ALA A 194 -21.83 26.95 -4.09
CA ALA A 194 -23.17 27.52 -4.13
C ALA A 194 -24.25 26.50 -3.72
N LYS A 195 -23.96 25.20 -3.85
CA LYS A 195 -24.92 24.12 -3.60
C LYS A 195 -25.19 23.97 -2.10
N LYS A 196 -26.48 23.99 -1.75
CA LYS A 196 -26.97 23.47 -0.46
C LYS A 196 -27.17 21.97 -0.61
N GLY A 197 -26.74 21.16 0.37
CA GLY A 197 -26.99 19.71 0.36
C GLY A 197 -25.74 18.86 0.64
N TYR A 198 -25.63 17.72 -0.03
CA TYR A 198 -24.75 16.62 0.38
C TYR A 198 -23.25 16.91 0.26
N VAL A 199 -22.81 17.68 -0.73
CA VAL A 199 -21.40 18.11 -0.85
C VAL A 199 -20.97 18.92 0.38
N GLN A 200 -21.88 19.75 0.90
CA GLN A 200 -21.66 20.47 2.16
C GLN A 200 -21.69 19.54 3.37
N LYS A 201 -22.25 18.33 3.26
CA LYS A 201 -22.17 17.30 4.31
C LYS A 201 -20.79 16.64 4.30
N GLU A 202 -20.27 16.27 3.13
CA GLU A 202 -18.92 15.71 3.00
C GLU A 202 -17.85 16.69 3.52
N TYR A 203 -17.91 17.97 3.13
CA TYR A 203 -16.99 18.99 3.65
C TYR A 203 -17.11 19.16 5.17
N ARG A 204 -18.34 19.10 5.72
CA ARG A 204 -18.52 19.15 7.17
C ARG A 204 -17.92 17.95 7.86
N THR A 205 -18.19 16.74 7.38
CA THR A 205 -17.62 15.51 7.94
C THR A 205 -16.09 15.50 7.85
N ALA A 206 -15.52 16.01 6.76
CA ALA A 206 -14.08 16.16 6.63
C ALA A 206 -13.49 17.14 7.66
N LEU A 207 -14.17 18.28 7.90
CA LEU A 207 -13.77 19.25 8.91
C LEU A 207 -13.95 18.72 10.34
N ASP A 208 -15.03 17.98 10.63
CA ASP A 208 -15.25 17.31 11.91
C ASP A 208 -14.10 16.34 12.21
N LEU A 209 -13.76 15.47 11.26
CA LEU A 209 -12.65 14.52 11.41
C LEU A 209 -11.28 15.19 11.50
N TYR A 210 -11.09 16.34 10.85
CA TYR A 210 -9.89 17.14 11.04
C TYR A 210 -9.82 17.72 12.46
N ALA A 211 -10.93 18.21 13.01
CA ALA A 211 -10.97 18.80 14.34
C ALA A 211 -10.64 17.80 15.47
N GLU A 212 -10.80 16.50 15.21
CA GLU A 212 -10.41 15.42 16.13
C GLU A 212 -8.93 15.00 15.99
N ARG A 213 -8.18 15.59 15.05
CA ARG A 213 -6.77 15.28 14.79
C ARG A 213 -5.81 16.27 15.47
N PRO A 214 -4.53 15.89 15.68
CA PRO A 214 -3.52 16.79 16.22
C PRO A 214 -3.35 18.08 15.38
N PRO A 215 -2.92 19.21 15.99
CA PRO A 215 -2.90 20.54 15.36
C PRO A 215 -2.06 20.71 14.09
N ASP A 216 -1.24 19.73 13.69
CA ASP A 216 -0.36 19.79 12.53
C ASP A 216 -0.60 18.65 11.52
N ASP A 217 -1.70 17.89 11.69
CA ASP A 217 -2.00 16.78 10.79
C ASP A 217 -2.59 17.27 9.47
N ILE A 218 -1.80 17.21 8.39
CA ILE A 218 -2.28 17.49 7.04
C ILE A 218 -3.22 16.35 6.62
N TYR A 219 -4.50 16.55 6.91
CA TYR A 219 -5.56 15.60 6.59
C TYR A 219 -6.53 16.14 5.53
N LEU A 220 -6.81 17.45 5.55
CA LEU A 220 -7.74 18.10 4.63
C LEU A 220 -6.98 19.05 3.69
N ILE A 221 -7.11 18.85 2.38
CA ILE A 221 -6.46 19.65 1.34
C ILE A 221 -7.55 20.29 0.46
N PRO A 222 -7.87 21.58 0.63
CA PRO A 222 -8.80 22.27 -0.25
C PRO A 222 -8.16 22.57 -1.62
N VAL A 223 -8.92 22.32 -2.68
CA VAL A 223 -8.49 22.48 -4.07
C VAL A 223 -9.58 23.18 -4.85
N ARG A 224 -9.27 24.29 -5.51
CA ARG A 224 -10.22 24.99 -6.39
C ARG A 224 -10.09 24.49 -7.82
N LEU A 225 -11.21 24.04 -8.38
CA LEU A 225 -11.36 23.59 -9.77
C LEU A 225 -11.74 24.73 -10.71
N ASP A 226 -12.24 25.85 -10.18
CA ASP A 226 -12.53 27.07 -10.92
C ASP A 226 -12.42 28.30 -10.01
N ASP A 227 -12.66 29.48 -10.58
CA ASP A 227 -12.63 30.74 -9.84
C ASP A 227 -13.83 30.92 -8.90
N CYS A 228 -13.84 30.20 -7.78
CA CYS A 228 -14.87 30.28 -6.73
C CYS A 228 -14.35 30.88 -5.42
N LYS A 229 -15.24 31.42 -4.58
CA LYS A 229 -14.84 31.83 -3.23
C LYS A 229 -14.86 30.63 -2.30
N VAL A 230 -13.75 30.38 -1.60
CA VAL A 230 -13.69 29.36 -0.54
C VAL A 230 -14.74 29.70 0.54
N PRO A 231 -15.66 28.79 0.86
CA PRO A 231 -16.76 29.09 1.76
C PRO A 231 -16.24 29.26 3.20
N ASN A 232 -16.86 30.17 3.96
CA ASN A 232 -16.59 30.35 5.38
C ASN A 232 -17.31 29.27 6.22
N LEU A 233 -17.11 28.00 5.85
CA LEU A 233 -17.74 26.86 6.51
C LEU A 233 -16.95 26.53 7.77
N LYS A 234 -17.59 26.67 8.93
CA LYS A 234 -17.01 26.38 10.25
C LYS A 234 -17.66 25.15 10.88
N VAL A 235 -16.83 24.27 11.43
CA VAL A 235 -17.22 23.05 12.12
C VAL A 235 -16.28 22.86 13.31
N GLY A 236 -16.84 22.84 14.52
CA GLY A 236 -16.04 22.85 15.75
C GLY A 236 -15.07 24.05 15.78
N THR A 237 -13.77 23.74 15.89
CA THR A 237 -12.67 24.71 15.87
C THR A 237 -12.08 24.95 14.48
N ALA A 238 -12.46 24.16 13.47
CA ALA A 238 -11.91 24.23 12.12
C ALA A 238 -12.81 25.07 11.19
N THR A 239 -12.20 25.98 10.42
CA THR A 239 -12.88 26.72 9.35
C THR A 239 -12.21 26.43 8.03
N LEU A 240 -12.96 26.04 7.00
CA LEU A 240 -12.38 25.67 5.70
C LEU A 240 -11.53 26.79 5.06
N ARG A 241 -11.88 28.04 5.32
CA ARG A 241 -11.16 29.21 4.82
C ARG A 241 -9.82 29.47 5.51
N ASP A 242 -9.56 28.84 6.66
CA ASP A 242 -8.31 28.98 7.40
C ASP A 242 -7.21 28.05 6.85
N PHE A 243 -7.59 27.08 6.01
CA PHE A 243 -6.66 26.17 5.33
C PHE A 243 -6.08 26.83 4.09
N GLN A 244 -4.80 26.57 3.81
CA GLN A 244 -4.21 26.90 2.51
C GLN A 244 -4.80 25.99 1.42
N TRP A 245 -5.16 26.56 0.27
CA TRP A 245 -5.67 25.83 -0.89
C TRP A 245 -4.75 25.95 -2.11
N VAL A 246 -5.06 25.15 -3.12
CA VAL A 246 -4.40 25.18 -4.44
C VAL A 246 -5.45 25.50 -5.52
N ASP A 247 -5.12 26.43 -6.42
CA ASP A 247 -5.96 26.76 -7.58
C ASP A 247 -5.57 25.92 -8.81
N LEU A 248 -6.09 24.70 -8.94
CA LEU A 248 -5.73 23.77 -10.05
C LEU A 248 -6.11 24.29 -11.45
N PHE A 249 -7.00 25.28 -11.54
CA PHE A 249 -7.44 25.84 -12.81
C PHE A 249 -6.45 26.87 -13.39
N ILE A 250 -5.52 27.39 -12.60
CA ILE A 250 -4.58 28.44 -13.02
C ILE A 250 -3.13 28.14 -12.63
N GLU A 251 -2.90 27.42 -11.54
CA GLU A 251 -1.56 27.09 -11.06
C GLU A 251 -0.99 25.88 -11.82
N PRO A 252 0.05 26.07 -12.66
CA PRO A 252 0.64 24.98 -13.43
C PRO A 252 1.33 23.94 -12.55
N ASP A 253 1.80 24.34 -11.36
CA ASP A 253 2.45 23.50 -10.35
C ASP A 253 1.50 23.03 -9.23
N GLY A 254 0.19 23.22 -9.42
CA GLY A 254 -0.80 22.94 -8.37
C GLY A 254 -0.85 21.47 -7.98
N PHE A 255 -0.70 20.55 -8.94
CA PHE A 255 -0.68 19.12 -8.64
C PHE A 255 0.55 18.74 -7.82
N GLU A 256 1.71 19.31 -8.13
CA GLU A 256 2.97 19.11 -7.42
C GLU A 256 2.89 19.62 -5.98
N LYS A 257 2.15 20.71 -5.72
CA LYS A 257 1.86 21.18 -4.36
C LYS A 257 1.04 20.17 -3.57
N ILE A 258 -0.01 19.59 -4.19
CA ILE A 258 -0.81 18.52 -3.56
C ILE A 258 0.09 17.32 -3.20
N LEU A 259 0.98 16.90 -4.11
CA LEU A 259 1.92 15.82 -3.87
C LEU A 259 2.88 16.11 -2.70
N LYS A 260 3.38 17.34 -2.60
CA LYS A 260 4.25 17.77 -1.50
C LYS A 260 3.51 17.68 -0.15
N SER A 261 2.26 18.14 -0.08
CA SER A 261 1.44 18.07 1.12
C SER A 261 1.22 16.62 1.58
N ILE A 262 0.92 15.72 0.64
CA ILE A 262 0.72 14.30 0.94
C ILE A 262 2.03 13.67 1.46
N LYS A 263 3.15 13.90 0.77
CA LYS A 263 4.47 13.32 1.11
C LYS A 263 5.02 13.83 2.43
N LEU A 264 4.81 15.11 2.77
CA LEU A 264 5.30 15.69 4.03
C LEU A 264 4.80 14.89 5.24
N LYS A 265 3.52 14.51 5.24
CA LYS A 265 2.94 13.67 6.30
C LYS A 265 3.42 12.21 6.22
N SER A 266 3.65 11.67 5.03
CA SER A 266 4.19 10.30 4.88
C SER A 266 5.59 10.16 5.49
N SER A 267 6.41 11.21 5.47
CA SER A 267 7.77 11.22 6.03
C SER A 267 7.83 11.36 7.56
N VAL A 268 6.73 11.76 8.21
CA VAL A 268 6.66 11.92 9.68
C VAL A 268 6.22 10.62 10.38
N ASN A 269 5.67 9.66 9.63
CA ASN A 269 5.16 8.38 10.13
C ASN A 269 6.07 7.16 9.83
N LEU A 270 7.30 7.39 9.37
CA LEU A 270 8.37 6.40 9.20
C LEU A 270 9.47 6.64 10.25
#